data_AF-A0A182NVP2-F1
#
_entry.id   AF-A0A182NVP2-F1
#
_cell.length_a   1.000
_cell.length_b   1.000
_cell.length_c   1.000
_cell.angle_alpha   90.00
_cell.angle_beta   90.00
_cell.angle_gamma   90.00
#
_symmetry.space_group_name_H-M   'P 1'
#
loop_
_entity.id
_entity.type
_entity.pdbx_description
1 polymer ?
#
loop_
_entity_poly.entity_id
_entity_poly.type
_entity_poly.pdbx_seq_one_letter_code
_entity_poly.pdbx_strand_id
1 'polypeptide(L)'
;MDVLQINVNRSRSAQDLALNTMRMERADVCLMVELHSVPRNNGNWVADRDGKVAIIASSEAYPIQQVVSVTQSGIAAARINGVLFVCCYVSPSAGVPEFEEMMQRIDVLARGHPRVVFA
;
A
#
# COMPACT_ATOMS: atom_id res chain seq x y z
N MET A 1 -2.59 -11.10 12.07
CA MET A 1 -1.86 -10.02 11.42
C MET A 1 -2.94 -9.08 10.95
N ASP A 2 -3.01 -7.92 11.57
CA ASP A 2 -4.15 -7.04 11.45
C ASP A 2 -3.81 -5.94 10.43
N VAL A 3 -4.74 -5.70 9.51
CA VAL A 3 -4.50 -4.86 8.34
C VAL A 3 -5.52 -3.73 8.33
N LEU A 4 -5.03 -2.49 8.24
CA LEU A 4 -5.85 -1.30 8.04
C LEU A 4 -5.80 -0.89 6.56
N GLN A 5 -6.92 -0.99 5.86
CA GLN A 5 -7.06 -0.45 4.50
C GLN A 5 -7.84 0.86 4.53
N ILE A 6 -7.34 1.93 3.89
CA ILE A 6 -8.02 3.22 3.89
C ILE A 6 -7.67 4.10 2.69
N ASN A 7 -8.69 4.77 2.13
CA ASN A 7 -8.52 5.90 1.22
C ASN A 7 -8.60 7.20 2.03
N VAL A 8 -7.56 8.03 2.00
CA VAL A 8 -7.49 9.28 2.77
C VAL A 8 -7.83 10.51 1.93
N ASN A 9 -8.20 10.34 0.65
CA ASN A 9 -8.71 11.37 -0.26
C ASN A 9 -7.88 12.68 -0.25
N ARG A 10 -6.56 12.55 -0.25
CA ARG A 10 -5.52 13.61 -0.17
C ARG A 10 -5.61 14.51 1.06
N SER A 11 -6.41 14.11 2.05
CA SER A 11 -6.61 14.87 3.28
C SER A 11 -5.48 14.59 4.26
N ARG A 12 -4.75 15.64 4.63
CA ARG A 12 -3.73 15.59 5.69
C ARG A 12 -4.30 15.05 6.99
N SER A 13 -5.45 15.56 7.41
CA SER A 13 -6.09 15.14 8.66
C SER A 13 -6.57 13.69 8.63
N ALA A 14 -7.06 13.21 7.49
CA ALA A 14 -7.44 11.80 7.34
C ALA A 14 -6.21 10.88 7.36
N GLN A 15 -5.11 11.29 6.73
CA GLN A 15 -3.84 10.57 6.80
C GLN A 15 -3.26 10.54 8.22
N ASP A 16 -3.25 11.67 8.93
CA ASP A 16 -2.78 11.73 10.32
C ASP A 16 -3.65 10.84 11.23
N LEU A 17 -4.98 10.88 11.05
CA LEU A 17 -5.90 10.01 11.78
C LEU A 17 -5.65 8.54 11.46
N ALA A 18 -5.47 8.16 10.19
CA ALA A 18 -5.19 6.78 9.79
C ALA A 18 -3.91 6.23 10.43
N LEU A 19 -2.84 7.02 10.48
CA LEU A 19 -1.59 6.64 11.14
C LEU A 19 -1.77 6.49 12.65
N ASN A 20 -2.55 7.38 13.28
CA ASN A 20 -2.89 7.25 14.69
C ASN A 20 -3.75 6.00 14.95
N THR A 21 -4.75 5.72 14.10
CA THR A 21 -5.60 4.53 14.19
C THR A 21 -4.77 3.25 14.03
N MET A 22 -3.87 3.20 13.04
CA MET A 22 -2.94 2.07 12.88
C MET A 22 -2.18 1.79 14.19
N ARG A 23 -1.69 2.83 14.86
CA ARG A 23 -1.00 2.70 16.15
C ARG A 23 -1.92 2.28 17.29
N MET A 24 -3.08 2.92 17.43
CA MET A 24 -4.02 2.69 18.54
C MET A 24 -4.64 1.29 18.49
N GLU A 25 -5.03 0.86 17.30
CA GLU A 25 -5.62 -0.46 17.04
C GLU A 25 -4.55 -1.56 16.85
N ARG A 26 -3.27 -1.19 16.91
CA ARG A 26 -2.12 -2.10 16.74
C ARG A 26 -2.16 -2.87 15.41
N ALA A 27 -2.61 -2.22 14.35
CA ALA A 27 -2.54 -2.80 13.01
C ALA A 27 -1.08 -3.00 12.59
N ASP A 28 -0.77 -4.19 12.10
CA ASP A 28 0.58 -4.57 11.67
C ASP A 28 0.96 -3.92 10.34
N VAL A 29 -0.01 -3.75 9.45
CA VAL A 29 0.17 -3.17 8.11
C VAL A 29 -0.96 -2.21 7.81
N CYS A 30 -0.65 -1.05 7.24
CA CYS A 30 -1.62 -0.13 6.65
C CYS A 30 -1.43 -0.05 5.13
N LEU A 31 -2.54 -0.20 4.39
CA LEU A 31 -2.64 -0.07 2.95
C LEU A 31 -3.43 1.22 2.67
N MET A 32 -2.72 2.26 2.26
CA MET A 32 -3.26 3.62 2.16
C MET A 32 -3.24 4.12 0.72
N VAL A 33 -4.33 4.74 0.29
CA VAL A 33 -4.47 5.32 -1.06
C VAL A 33 -4.93 6.78 -1.02
N GLU A 34 -4.65 7.50 -2.11
CA GLU A 34 -4.85 8.94 -2.27
C GLU A 34 -4.16 9.72 -1.13
N LEU A 35 -2.88 9.44 -0.89
CA LEU A 35 -2.11 10.09 0.18
C LEU A 35 -2.00 11.61 0.00
N HIS A 36 -1.92 12.32 1.13
CA HIS A 36 -1.53 13.73 1.17
C HIS A 36 -0.03 13.90 0.95
N SER A 37 0.80 13.06 1.60
CA SER A 37 2.26 13.08 1.45
C SER A 37 2.91 11.78 1.91
N VAL A 38 4.13 11.53 1.46
CA VAL A 38 4.97 10.40 1.92
C VAL A 38 6.14 10.97 2.73
N PRO A 39 6.45 10.45 3.94
CA PRO A 39 7.57 10.93 4.73
C PRO A 39 8.91 10.62 4.05
N ARG A 40 9.85 11.56 4.15
CA ARG A 40 11.22 11.36 3.64
C ARG A 40 12.01 10.43 4.59
N ASN A 41 12.82 9.55 4.01
CA ASN A 41 13.76 8.69 4.73
C ASN A 41 13.11 7.81 5.82
N ASN A 42 11.91 7.30 5.56
CA ASN A 42 11.21 6.39 6.47
C ASN A 42 11.14 4.98 5.88
N GLY A 43 11.93 4.05 6.44
CA GLY A 43 12.02 2.66 5.99
C GLY A 43 10.76 1.83 6.25
N ASN A 44 9.80 2.34 7.02
CA ASN A 44 8.52 1.67 7.25
C ASN A 44 7.50 1.90 6.13
N TRP A 45 7.83 2.73 5.14
CA TRP A 45 6.93 3.12 4.06
C TRP A 45 7.44 2.60 2.72
N VAL A 46 6.54 1.99 1.95
CA VAL A 46 6.74 1.65 0.54
C VAL A 46 5.66 2.37 -0.23
N ALA A 47 6.03 3.41 -0.98
CA ALA A 47 5.11 4.19 -1.79
C ALA A 47 5.28 3.89 -3.27
N ASP A 48 4.21 4.09 -4.03
CA ASP A 48 4.23 4.07 -5.48
C ASP A 48 5.05 5.25 -6.04
N ARG A 49 5.27 5.25 -7.36
CA ARG A 49 6.07 6.28 -8.04
C ARG A 49 5.55 7.69 -7.79
N ASP A 50 4.24 7.86 -7.71
CA ASP A 50 3.61 9.18 -7.64
C ASP A 50 3.31 9.61 -6.18
N GLY A 51 3.63 8.77 -5.20
CA GLY A 51 3.42 9.03 -3.77
C GLY A 51 1.94 9.12 -3.37
N LYS A 52 1.05 8.48 -4.14
CA LYS A 52 -0.41 8.44 -3.92
C LYS A 52 -0.88 7.16 -3.26
N VAL A 53 -0.08 6.10 -3.29
CA VAL A 53 -0.39 4.80 -2.71
C VAL A 53 0.79 4.36 -1.86
N ALA A 54 0.53 3.80 -0.69
CA ALA A 54 1.59 3.31 0.19
C ALA A 54 1.19 2.09 1.02
N ILE A 55 2.19 1.23 1.27
CA ILE A 55 2.18 0.20 2.29
C ILE A 55 3.01 0.73 3.46
N ILE A 56 2.44 0.72 4.67
CA ILE A 56 3.11 1.11 5.90
C ILE A 56 3.18 -0.08 6.83
N ALA A 57 4.38 -0.46 7.26
CA ALA A 57 4.58 -1.54 8.21
C ALA A 57 4.78 -1.02 9.64
N SER A 58 4.17 -1.68 10.61
CA SER A 58 4.47 -1.48 12.02
C SER A 58 5.81 -2.16 12.35
N SER A 59 6.86 -1.36 12.50
CA SER A 59 8.21 -1.87 12.81
C SER A 59 8.30 -2.57 14.18
N GLU A 60 7.30 -2.43 15.04
CA GLU A 60 7.26 -3.11 16.35
C GLU A 60 6.93 -4.60 16.20
N ALA A 61 6.20 -5.01 15.16
CA ALA A 61 5.78 -6.39 14.94
C ALA A 61 6.50 -7.02 13.75
N TYR A 62 6.41 -6.42 12.56
CA TYR A 62 6.92 -7.00 11.32
C TYR A 62 7.53 -5.92 10.41
N PRO A 63 8.87 -5.91 10.20
CA PRO A 63 9.48 -4.99 9.26
C PRO A 63 9.18 -5.37 7.80
N ILE A 64 9.36 -4.41 6.90
CA ILE A 64 9.38 -4.69 5.46
C ILE A 64 10.59 -5.57 5.14
N GLN A 65 10.33 -6.78 4.63
CA GLN A 65 11.36 -7.75 4.29
C GLN A 65 11.90 -7.54 2.88
N GLN A 66 11.04 -7.09 1.96
CA GLN A 66 11.38 -6.89 0.56
C GLN A 66 10.45 -5.84 -0.06
N VAL A 67 11.04 -4.89 -0.78
CA VAL A 67 10.28 -4.01 -1.68
C VAL A 67 10.18 -4.70 -3.03
N VAL A 68 8.96 -4.96 -3.51
CA VAL A 68 8.71 -5.69 -4.76
C VAL A 68 8.43 -4.73 -5.91
N SER A 69 7.69 -3.64 -5.67
CA SER A 69 7.43 -2.61 -6.68
C SER A 69 7.19 -1.24 -6.05
N VAL A 70 7.93 -0.24 -6.54
CA VAL A 70 7.76 1.20 -6.25
C VAL A 70 7.82 2.07 -7.52
N THR A 71 8.10 1.47 -8.67
CA THR A 71 8.33 2.20 -9.93
C THR A 71 7.06 2.39 -10.75
N GLN A 72 5.97 1.72 -10.37
CA GLN A 72 4.69 1.78 -11.04
C GLN A 72 3.80 2.82 -10.36
N SER A 73 3.11 3.63 -11.17
CA SER A 73 2.10 4.57 -10.66
C SER A 73 0.86 3.80 -10.22
N GLY A 74 0.32 4.18 -9.06
CA GLY A 74 -0.91 3.61 -8.52
C GLY A 74 -0.76 2.20 -7.95
N ILE A 75 0.47 1.67 -7.81
CA ILE A 75 0.74 0.39 -7.14
C ILE A 75 1.97 0.50 -6.25
N ALA A 76 1.84 0.06 -5.00
CA ALA A 76 2.94 -0.28 -4.11
C ALA A 76 2.89 -1.78 -3.79
N ALA A 77 4.04 -2.47 -3.79
CA ALA A 77 4.11 -3.89 -3.43
C ALA A 77 5.31 -4.19 -2.53
N ALA A 78 5.07 -4.91 -1.43
CA ALA A 78 6.09 -5.25 -0.45
C ALA A 78 5.81 -6.58 0.25
N ARG A 79 6.86 -7.27 0.69
CA ARG A 79 6.75 -8.49 1.49
C ARG A 79 6.90 -8.16 2.97
N ILE A 80 5.93 -8.57 3.77
CA ILE A 80 5.90 -8.41 5.23
C ILE A 80 5.45 -9.74 5.82
N ASN A 81 6.23 -10.29 6.76
CA ASN A 81 5.94 -11.58 7.41
C ASN A 81 5.64 -12.74 6.42
N GLY A 82 6.38 -12.80 5.31
CA GLY A 82 6.21 -13.82 4.27
C GLY A 82 4.95 -13.66 3.40
N VAL A 83 4.16 -12.60 3.59
CA VAL A 83 2.98 -12.25 2.78
C VAL A 83 3.35 -11.15 1.80
N LEU A 84 2.96 -11.30 0.53
CA LEU A 84 3.02 -10.21 -0.43
C LEU A 84 1.81 -9.30 -0.23
N PHE A 85 2.06 -8.04 0.10
CA PHE A 85 1.06 -6.99 0.10
C PHE A 85 1.14 -6.20 -1.19
N VAL A 86 -0.01 -5.96 -1.79
CA VAL A 86 -0.18 -5.09 -2.96
C VAL A 86 -1.24 -4.05 -2.60
N CYS A 87 -0.86 -2.78 -2.56
CA CYS A 87 -1.79 -1.68 -2.42
C CYS A 87 -1.90 -0.98 -3.76
N CYS A 88 -3.12 -0.76 -4.24
CA CYS A 88 -3.36 -0.16 -5.54
C CYS A 88 -4.50 0.85 -5.51
N TYR A 89 -4.52 1.75 -6.49
CA TYR A 89 -5.63 2.65 -6.68
C TYR A 89 -5.91 2.85 -8.16
N VAL A 90 -7.16 2.61 -8.55
CA VAL A 90 -7.69 2.95 -9.87
C VAL A 90 -8.63 4.13 -9.71
N SER A 91 -8.39 5.20 -10.48
CA SER A 91 -9.27 6.36 -10.47
C SER A 91 -10.69 5.96 -10.86
N PRO A 92 -11.74 6.49 -10.22
CA PRO A 92 -13.13 6.33 -10.68
C PRO A 92 -13.37 6.85 -12.11
N SER A 93 -12.49 7.74 -12.58
CA SER A 93 -12.52 8.27 -13.95
C SER A 93 -11.76 7.41 -14.96
N ALA A 94 -11.14 6.32 -14.53
CA ALA A 94 -10.42 5.41 -15.41
C ALA A 94 -11.40 4.64 -16.30
N GLY A 95 -11.02 4.38 -17.55
CA GLY A 95 -11.77 3.51 -18.44
C GLY A 95 -11.53 2.04 -18.12
N VAL A 96 -12.27 1.18 -18.84
CA VAL A 96 -12.10 -0.27 -18.78
C VAL A 96 -10.65 -0.69 -19.13
N PRO A 97 -10.00 -0.14 -20.17
CA PRO A 97 -8.62 -0.54 -20.51
C PRO A 97 -7.62 -0.26 -19.39
N GLU A 98 -7.70 0.90 -18.74
CA GLU A 98 -6.81 1.26 -17.63
C GLU A 98 -7.03 0.36 -16.41
N PHE A 99 -8.29 -0.01 -16.15
CA PHE A 99 -8.62 -0.98 -15.09
C PHE A 99 -8.06 -2.37 -15.40
N GLU A 100 -8.23 -2.87 -16.63
CA GLU A 100 -7.68 -4.17 -17.05
C GLU A 100 -6.15 -4.19 -16.98
N GLU A 101 -5.49 -3.11 -17.38
CA GLU A 101 -4.04 -2.97 -17.26
C GLU A 101 -3.59 -3.05 -15.79
N MET A 102 -4.31 -2.40 -14.88
CA MET A 102 -4.06 -2.52 -13.43
C MET A 102 -4.18 -3.97 -12.96
N MET A 103 -5.23 -4.68 -13.37
CA MET A 103 -5.45 -6.08 -12.98
C MET A 103 -4.34 -7.00 -13.50
N GLN A 104 -3.88 -6.80 -14.74
CA GLN A 104 -2.76 -7.55 -15.30
C GLN A 104 -1.46 -7.33 -14.51
N ARG A 105 -1.17 -6.09 -14.10
CA ARG A 105 0.01 -5.79 -13.28
C ARG A 105 -0.06 -6.47 -11.91
N ILE A 106 -1.23 -6.48 -11.27
CA ILE A 106 -1.45 -7.18 -10.00
C ILE A 106 -1.27 -8.70 -10.18
N ASP A 107 -1.78 -9.30 -11.25
CA ASP A 107 -1.61 -10.73 -11.53
C ASP A 107 -0.12 -11.10 -11.67
N VAL A 108 0.65 -10.29 -12.42
CA VAL A 108 2.10 -10.50 -12.56
C VAL A 108 2.82 -10.40 -11.22
N LEU A 109 2.44 -9.44 -10.36
CA LEU A 109 3.02 -9.30 -9.02
C LEU A 109 2.66 -10.49 -8.11
N ALA A 110 1.41 -10.94 -8.15
CA ALA A 110 0.91 -12.02 -7.33
C ALA A 110 1.47 -13.40 -7.73
N ARG A 111 1.83 -13.56 -9.00
CA ARG A 111 2.31 -14.84 -9.55
C ARG A 111 3.51 -15.39 -8.78
N GLY A 112 3.43 -16.66 -8.40
CA GLY A 112 4.50 -17.35 -7.65
C GLY A 112 4.57 -17.01 -6.16
N HIS A 113 3.68 -16.15 -5.65
CA HIS A 113 3.59 -15.84 -4.22
C HIS A 113 2.48 -16.68 -3.56
N PRO A 114 2.79 -17.51 -2.55
CA PRO A 114 1.82 -18.43 -1.96
C PRO A 114 0.79 -17.71 -1.07
N ARG A 115 1.07 -16.49 -0.64
CA ARG A 115 0.21 -15.69 0.24
C ARG A 115 0.24 -14.24 -0.25
N VAL A 116 -0.92 -13.75 -0.68
CA VAL A 116 -1.09 -12.42 -1.25
C VAL A 116 -2.28 -11.74 -0.57
N VAL A 117 -2.09 -10.49 -0.17
CA VAL A 117 -3.17 -9.57 0.23
C VAL A 117 -3.13 -8.40 -0.73
N PHE A 118 -4.26 -8.10 -1.36
CA PHE A 118 -4.41 -6.96 -2.25
C PHE A 118 -5.53 -6.05 -1.76
N ALA A 119 -5.37 -4.75 -1.94
CA ALA A 119 -6.26 -3.70 -1.45
C ALA A 119 -6.27 -2.48 -2.36
#